data_AF-A0AAJ0UEN1-F1
#
_entry.id   AF-A0AAJ0UEN1-F1
#
_cell.length_a   1.000
_cell.length_b   1.000
_cell.length_c   1.000
_cell.angle_alpha   90.00
_cell.angle_beta   90.00
_cell.angle_gamma   90.00
#
_symmetry.space_group_name_H-M   'P 1'
#
loop_
_entity.id
_entity.type
_entity.pdbx_description
1 polymer ?
#
loop_
_entity_poly.entity_id
_entity_poly.type
_entity_poly.pdbx_seq_one_letter_code
_entity_poly.pdbx_strand_id
1 'polypeptide(L)' 'MMKRPGVNRQKHGIDLAEIEAVFYDPYAITIEDLEHDEERFVTIGQNHLERQHYEREAHHARTL' A
#
# COMPACT_ATOMS: atom_id res chain seq x y z
N MET A 1 2.81 12.48 -7.26
CA MET A 1 1.42 13.02 -7.17
C MET A 1 0.40 11.88 -7.08
N MET A 2 -0.36 11.79 -5.99
CA MET A 2 -1.49 10.86 -5.85
C MET A 2 -2.55 11.21 -6.92
N LYS A 3 -2.87 10.26 -7.83
CA LYS A 3 -3.87 10.49 -8.89
C LYS A 3 -5.28 10.52 -8.28
N ARG A 4 -6.20 11.30 -8.84
CA ARG A 4 -7.60 11.35 -8.38
C ARG A 4 -8.21 9.94 -8.22
N PRO A 5 -9.02 9.66 -7.18
CA PRO A 5 -9.53 8.32 -6.86
C PRO A 5 -10.12 7.56 -8.06
N GLY A 6 -10.98 8.22 -8.85
CA GLY A 6 -11.60 7.61 -10.03
C GLY A 6 -10.61 7.23 -11.14
N VAL A 7 -9.51 7.99 -11.30
CA VAL A 7 -8.46 7.69 -12.28
C VAL A 7 -7.58 6.54 -11.78
N ASN A 8 -7.33 6.48 -10.47
CA ASN A 8 -6.52 5.41 -9.87
C ASN A 8 -7.21 4.06 -10.02
N ARG A 9 -8.51 4.00 -9.71
CA ARG A 9 -9.31 2.78 -9.88
C ARG A 9 -9.41 2.34 -11.34
N GLN A 10 -9.57 3.26 -12.28
CA GLN A 10 -9.60 2.91 -13.71
C GLN A 10 -8.27 2.37 -14.23
N LYS A 11 -7.13 2.91 -13.75
CA LYS A 11 -5.80 2.51 -14.23
C LYS A 11 -5.24 1.28 -13.52
N HIS A 12 -5.59 1.07 -12.26
CA HIS A 12 -4.90 0.10 -11.39
C HIS A 12 -5.87 -0.83 -10.62
N GLY A 13 -7.18 -0.65 -10.76
CA GLY A 13 -8.19 -1.50 -10.12
C GLY A 13 -8.38 -1.26 -8.61
N ILE A 14 -7.56 -0.40 -8.00
CA ILE A 14 -7.54 -0.15 -6.56
C ILE A 14 -8.01 1.28 -6.23
N ASP A 15 -8.79 1.40 -5.16
CA ASP A 15 -9.19 2.69 -4.62
C ASP A 15 -8.05 3.29 -3.77
N LEU A 16 -7.93 4.61 -3.76
CA LEU A 16 -6.98 5.28 -2.88
C LEU A 16 -7.31 5.07 -1.40
N ALA A 17 -8.60 4.93 -1.07
CA ALA A 17 -9.02 4.66 0.31
C ALA A 17 -8.47 3.32 0.83
N GLU A 18 -8.24 2.34 -0.05
CA GLU A 18 -7.75 1.00 0.33
C GLU A 18 -6.24 1.00 0.65
N ILE A 19 -5.50 1.96 0.11
CA ILE A 19 -4.04 2.07 0.31
C ILE A 19 -3.66 3.08 1.39
N GLU A 20 -4.61 3.80 2.00
CA GLU A 20 -4.33 4.76 3.08
C GLU A 20 -3.56 4.11 4.24
N ALA A 21 -3.86 2.84 4.53
CA ALA A 21 -3.18 2.06 5.57
C ALA A 21 -1.66 1.97 5.40
N VAL A 22 -1.14 2.07 4.17
CA VAL A 22 0.29 2.02 3.88
C VAL A 22 1.04 3.18 4.55
N PHE A 23 0.41 4.35 4.72
CA PHE A 23 1.04 5.50 5.40
C PHE A 23 1.19 5.30 6.90
N TYR A 24 0.50 4.31 7.48
CA TYR A 24 0.56 3.99 8.90
C TYR A 24 1.29 2.66 9.17
N ASP A 25 1.78 1.97 8.13
CA ASP A 25 2.57 0.76 8.29
C ASP A 25 3.94 1.13 8.88
N PRO A 26 4.30 0.63 10.09
CA PRO A 26 5.59 0.91 10.71
C PRO A 26 6.79 0.39 9.90
N TYR A 27 6.56 -0.49 8.93
CA TYR A 27 7.58 -1.02 8.03
C TYR A 27 7.53 -0.40 6.62
N ALA A 28 6.72 0.64 6.41
CA ALA A 28 6.65 1.32 5.12
C ALA A 28 8.00 1.95 4.75
N ILE A 29 8.34 1.85 3.46
CA ILE A 29 9.52 2.45 2.86
C ILE A 29 9.05 3.55 1.91
N THR A 30 9.53 4.77 2.14
CA THR A 30 9.30 5.91 1.24
C THR A 30 10.60 6.32 0.58
N ILE A 31 10.58 6.45 -0.75
CA ILE A 31 11.70 6.90 -1.58
C ILE A 31 11.28 8.10 -2.42
N GLU A 32 12.20 9.02 -2.67
CA GLU A 32 12.01 10.11 -3.62
C GLU A 32 12.08 9.57 -5.06
N ASP A 33 11.18 10.03 -5.90
CA ASP A 33 11.11 9.73 -7.33
C ASP A 33 11.72 10.89 -8.11
N LEU A 34 13.00 10.74 -8.45
CA LEU A 34 13.85 11.75 -9.07
C LEU A 34 13.68 11.86 -10.59
N GLU A 35 12.82 11.05 -11.22
CA GLU A 35 12.66 11.03 -12.68
C GLU A 35 11.71 12.14 -13.20
N HIS A 36 11.24 13.03 -12.32
CA HIS A 36 10.23 14.02 -12.63
C HIS A 36 10.67 15.43 -12.24
N ASP A 37 10.25 16.44 -13.02
CA ASP A 37 10.52 17.87 -12.78
C ASP A 37 9.72 18.47 -11.59
N GLU A 38 9.16 17.62 -10.73
CA GLU A 38 8.40 18.00 -9.55
C GLU A 38 8.67 17.02 -8.41
N GLU A 39 8.56 17.49 -7.17
CA GLU A 39 8.82 16.66 -5.99
C GLU A 39 7.81 15.51 -5.91
N ARG A 40 8.31 14.28 -5.91
CA ARG A 40 7.49 13.07 -5.87
C ARG A 40 8.11 12.04 -4.94
N PHE A 41 7.24 11.29 -4.29
CA PHE A 41 7.62 10.17 -3.44
C PHE A 41 6.81 8.94 -3.80
N VAL A 42 7.46 7.77 -3.70
CA VAL A 42 6.85 6.45 -3.77
C VAL A 42 6.91 5.83 -2.39
N THR A 43 5.78 5.36 -1.87
CA THR A 43 5.72 4.63 -0.59
C THR A 43 5.25 3.20 -0.85
N ILE A 44 5.98 2.23 -0.30
CA ILE A 44 5.66 0.81 -0.36
C ILE A 44 5.47 0.31 1.08
N GLY A 45 4.35 -0.35 1.35
CA GLY A 45 4.03 -0.95 2.65
C GLY A 45 2.83 -1.88 2.52
N GLN A 46 2.47 -2.55 3.61
CA GLN A 46 1.36 -3.50 3.63
C GLN A 46 0.03 -2.78 3.83
N ASN A 47 -0.98 -3.15 3.03
CA ASN A 47 -2.35 -2.74 3.28
C ASN A 47 -2.98 -3.60 4.40
N HIS A 48 -4.11 -3.14 4.95
CA HIS A 48 -4.83 -3.85 6.01
C HIS A 48 -5.41 -5.21 5.57
N LEU A 49 -5.70 -5.38 4.28
CA LEU A 49 -6.33 -6.59 3.74
C LEU A 49 -5.36 -7.78 3.68
N GLU A 50 -4.12 -7.55 3.28
CA GLU A 50 -3.11 -8.61 3.16
C GLU A 50 -2.57 -9.05 4.52
N ARG A 51 -2.49 -8.14 5.49
CA ARG A 51 -2.06 -8.45 6.86
C ARG A 51 -2.96 -9.47 7.54
N GLN A 52 -4.28 -9.33 7.38
CA GLN A 52 -5.26 -10.27 7.92
C GLN A 52 -5.16 -11.67 7.28
N HIS A 53 -4.78 -11.74 6.00
CA HIS A 53 -4.61 -13.00 5.30
C HIS A 53 -3.36 -13.76 5.79
N TYR A 54 -2.24 -13.06 5.96
CA TYR A 54 -1.02 -13.66 6.53
C TYR A 54 -1.16 -14.05 8.01
N GLU A 55 -1.85 -13.24 8.82
CA GLU A 55 -2.05 -13.55 10.25
C GLU A 55 -2.93 -14.80 10.46
N ARG A 56 -3.94 -15.01 9.60
CA ARG A 56 -4.79 -16.22 9.63
C ARG A 56 -4.02 -17.49 9.25
N GLU A 57 -3.21 -17.42 8.20
CA GLU A 57 -2.36 -18.53 7.76
C GLU A 57 -1.29 -18.87 8.80
N ALA A 58 -0.61 -17.85 9.36
CA ALA A 58 0.42 -18.02 10.37
C ALA A 58 -0.13 -18.54 11.71
N HIS A 59 -1.36 -18.14 12.07
CA HIS A 59 -2.04 -18.71 13.24
C HIS A 59 -2.36 -20.19 13.03
N HIS A 60 -2.84 -20.59 11.85
CA HIS A 60 -3.16 -21.99 11.55
C HIS A 60 -1.93 -22.90 11.57
N ALA A 61 -0.80 -22.42 11.02
CA ALA A 61 0.47 -23.15 10.99
C ALA A 61 1.14 -23.30 12.36
N ARG A 62 0.79 -22.48 13.36
CA ARG A 62 1.33 -22.55 14.73
C ARG A 62 0.52 -23.44 15.68
N THR A 63 -0.68 -23.85 15.26
CA THR A 63 -1.60 -24.72 16.03
C THR A 63 -1.56 -26.20 15.62
N LEU A 64 -0.65 -26.58 14.72
CA LEU A 64 -0.30 -27.96 14.34
C LEU A 64 1.10 -28.31 14.87
#